data_AF-A0A0M2VD29-F1
#
_entry.id   AF-A0A0M2VD29-F1
#
_cell.length_a   1.000
_cell.length_b   1.000
_cell.length_c   1.000
_cell.angle_alpha   90.00
_cell.angle_beta   90.00
_cell.angle_gamma   90.00
#
_symmetry.space_group_name_H-M   'P 1'
#
loop_
_entity.id
_entity.type
_entity.pdbx_description
1 polymer ?
#
loop_
_entity_poly.entity_id
_entity_poly.type
_entity_poly.pdbx_seq_one_letter_code
_entity_poly.pdbx_strand_id
1 'polypeptide(L)'
;MSKDQVLAVFDKFVDQRISVLGGDVYELVDGAPESNYDNWYCEREGGEPLDVFALRSISQARDYVNNYNNPRGKETFYILVAE
;
A
#
# COMPACT_ATOMS: atom_id res chain seq x y z
N MET A 1 -1.02 -0.15 9.57
CA MET A 1 -2.26 0.66 9.45
C MET A 1 -3.40 -0.24 9.00
N SER A 2 -4.64 0.01 9.42
CA SER A 2 -5.82 -0.68 8.88
C SER A 2 -6.09 -0.25 7.42
N LYS A 3 -6.97 -0.98 6.72
CA LYS A 3 -7.39 -0.64 5.35
C LYS A 3 -7.87 0.81 5.24
N ASP A 4 -8.81 1.23 6.10
CA ASP A 4 -9.38 2.57 6.06
C ASP A 4 -8.34 3.66 6.32
N GLN A 5 -7.40 3.41 7.25
CA GLN A 5 -6.30 4.33 7.52
C GLN A 5 -5.39 4.50 6.30
N VAL A 6 -5.06 3.40 5.61
CA VAL A 6 -4.24 3.45 4.40
C VAL A 6 -4.94 4.19 3.27
N LEU A 7 -6.24 3.93 3.06
CA LEU A 7 -7.01 4.65 2.03
C LEU A 7 -7.02 6.16 2.28
N ALA A 8 -7.18 6.59 3.54
CA ALA A 8 -7.09 8.00 3.91
C ALA A 8 -5.68 8.59 3.74
N VAL A 9 -4.62 7.80 3.92
CA VAL A 9 -3.24 8.21 3.63
C VAL A 9 -3.04 8.41 2.13
N PHE A 10 -3.59 7.52 1.29
CA PHE A 10 -3.51 7.67 -0.16
C PHE A 10 -4.15 8.97 -0.66
N ASP A 11 -5.28 9.41 -0.08
CA ASP A 11 -5.87 10.70 -0.44
C ASP A 11 -4.89 11.86 -0.17
N LYS A 12 -4.19 11.85 0.97
CA LYS A 12 -3.16 12.86 1.29
C LYS A 12 -1.95 12.79 0.35
N PHE A 13 -1.53 11.58 -0.02
CA PHE A 13 -0.40 11.39 -0.91
C PHE A 13 -0.71 11.89 -2.33
N VAL A 14 -1.96 11.76 -2.79
CA VAL A 14 -2.39 12.38 -4.06
C VAL A 14 -2.17 13.88 -3.98
N ASP A 15 -2.67 14.55 -2.93
CA ASP A 15 -2.54 16.01 -2.78
C ASP A 15 -1.09 16.48 -2.72
N GLN A 16 -0.22 15.70 -2.08
CA GLN A 16 1.19 16.03 -1.87
C GLN A 16 2.12 15.53 -2.98
N ARG A 17 1.60 14.75 -3.94
CA ARG A 17 2.38 14.06 -4.97
C ARG A 17 3.51 13.18 -4.40
N ILE A 18 3.21 12.48 -3.31
CA ILE A 18 4.11 11.49 -2.70
C ILE A 18 3.86 10.13 -3.36
N SER A 19 4.90 9.52 -3.91
CA SER A 19 4.80 8.22 -4.57
C SER A 19 4.79 7.07 -3.58
N VAL A 20 4.21 5.93 -3.98
CA VAL A 20 4.15 4.70 -3.16
C VAL A 20 4.91 3.59 -3.87
N LEU A 21 6.15 3.34 -3.45
CA LEU A 21 7.02 2.32 -4.05
C LEU A 21 6.52 0.89 -3.78
N GLY A 22 5.72 0.71 -2.73
CA GLY A 22 5.18 -0.60 -2.37
C GLY A 22 4.65 -0.65 -0.95
N GLY A 23 4.47 -1.86 -0.46
CA GLY A 23 4.07 -2.10 0.90
C GLY A 23 3.97 -3.57 1.25
N ASP A 24 4.02 -3.85 2.55
CA ASP A 24 3.92 -5.18 3.12
C ASP A 24 2.59 -5.34 3.85
N VAL A 25 2.10 -6.57 3.84
CA VAL A 25 0.93 -6.98 4.58
C VAL A 25 1.33 -7.81 5.80
N TYR A 26 0.73 -7.47 6.93
CA TYR A 26 0.88 -8.15 8.20
C TYR A 26 -0.48 -8.64 8.65
N GLU A 27 -0.51 -9.68 9.47
CA GLU A 27 -1.72 -10.17 10.09
C GLU A 27 -1.56 -10.34 11.59
N LEU A 28 -2.67 -10.25 12.32
CA LEU A 28 -2.67 -10.50 13.76
C LEU A 28 -2.61 -12.01 14.04
N VAL A 29 -1.52 -12.47 14.66
CA VAL A 29 -1.31 -13.85 15.09
C VAL A 29 -1.01 -13.83 16.57
N ASP A 30 -1.82 -14.53 17.37
CA ASP A 30 -1.64 -14.65 18.83
C ASP A 30 -1.38 -13.31 19.55
N GLY A 31 -2.06 -12.25 19.09
CA GLY A 31 -1.98 -10.91 19.66
C GLY A 31 -0.82 -10.04 19.16
N ALA A 32 0.00 -10.52 18.23
CA ALA A 32 1.11 -9.79 17.63
C ALA A 32 0.96 -9.67 16.10
N PRO A 33 1.36 -8.55 15.48
CA PRO A 33 1.49 -8.48 14.03
C PRO A 33 2.64 -9.36 13.56
N GLU A 34 2.34 -10.30 12.66
CA GLU A 34 3.33 -11.10 11.96
C GLU A 34 3.24 -10.82 10.45
N SER A 35 4.38 -10.86 9.77
CA SER A 35 4.38 -10.75 8.31
C SER A 35 3.67 -11.97 7.73
N ASN A 36 2.75 -11.75 6.80
CA ASN A 36 2.15 -12.83 6.03
C ASN A 36 2.82 -13.02 4.66
N TYR A 37 3.92 -12.28 4.41
CA TYR A 37 4.71 -12.27 3.17
C TYR A 37 4.00 -11.75 1.92
N ASP A 38 2.73 -11.35 2.01
CA ASP A 38 2.06 -10.67 0.92
C ASP A 38 2.57 -9.22 0.85
N ASN A 39 2.86 -8.76 -0.36
CA ASN A 39 3.34 -7.42 -0.63
C ASN A 39 2.93 -6.97 -2.04
N TRP A 40 3.14 -5.69 -2.31
CA TRP A 40 3.12 -5.13 -3.65
C TRP A 40 4.28 -4.16 -3.83
N TYR A 41 4.63 -3.93 -5.08
CA TYR A 41 5.63 -2.93 -5.45
C TYR A 41 5.21 -2.21 -6.72
N CYS A 42 5.68 -0.99 -6.89
CA CYS A 42 5.49 -0.16 -8.06
C CYS A 42 6.80 0.56 -8.38
N GLU A 43 7.43 0.20 -9.48
CA GLU A 43 8.64 0.88 -9.96
C GLU A 43 8.28 1.99 -10.94
N ARG A 44 9.09 3.05 -10.95
CA ARG A 44 8.97 4.13 -11.91
C ARG A 44 9.43 3.66 -13.29
N GLU A 45 8.61 3.92 -14.30
CA GLU A 45 8.96 3.56 -15.67
C GLU A 45 10.06 4.49 -16.22
N GLY A 46 10.79 4.01 -17.23
CA GLY A 46 11.88 4.76 -17.85
C GLY A 46 11.39 6.08 -18.45
N GLY A 47 11.79 7.20 -17.87
CA GLY A 47 11.40 8.54 -18.32
C GLY A 47 10.01 8.99 -17.84
N GLU A 48 9.35 8.23 -16.98
CA GLU A 48 8.08 8.63 -16.37
C GLU A 48 8.28 9.88 -15.49
N PRO A 49 7.51 10.96 -15.69
CA PRO A 49 7.53 12.12 -14.81
C PRO A 49 7.17 11.73 -13.37
N LEU A 50 7.82 12.36 -12.39
CA LEU A 50 7.63 12.03 -10.96
C LEU A 50 6.17 12.20 -10.49
N ASP A 51 5.47 13.21 -10.99
CA ASP A 51 4.08 13.46 -10.65
C ASP A 51 3.14 12.40 -11.25
N VAL A 52 3.42 11.96 -12.48
CA VAL A 52 2.70 10.86 -13.13
C VAL A 52 2.94 9.55 -12.36
N PHE A 53 4.20 9.29 -12.00
CA PHE A 53 4.57 8.13 -11.18
C PHE A 53 3.88 8.14 -9.82
N ALA A 54 3.83 9.29 -9.14
CA ALA A 54 3.16 9.42 -7.86
C ALA A 54 1.68 9.03 -7.97
N LEU A 55 0.97 9.56 -8.98
CA LEU A 55 -0.45 9.22 -9.18
C LEU A 55 -0.67 7.74 -9.56
N ARG A 56 0.15 7.18 -10.45
CA ARG A 56 0.05 5.78 -10.88
C ARG A 56 0.34 4.81 -9.73
N SER A 57 1.41 5.07 -8.98
CA SER A 57 1.82 4.24 -7.84
C SER A 57 0.78 4.24 -6.72
N ILE A 58 0.17 5.40 -6.41
CA ILE A 58 -0.95 5.46 -5.46
C ILE A 58 -2.17 4.69 -5.98
N SER A 59 -2.50 4.81 -7.27
CA SER A 59 -3.61 4.07 -7.86
C SER A 59 -3.40 2.56 -7.73
N GLN A 60 -2.22 2.07 -8.07
CA GLN A 60 -1.89 0.64 -7.97
C GLN A 60 -1.92 0.14 -6.51
N ALA A 61 -1.38 0.92 -5.58
CA ALA A 61 -1.44 0.60 -4.16
C ALA A 61 -2.89 0.58 -3.62
N ARG A 62 -3.72 1.54 -4.05
CA ARG A 62 -5.15 1.60 -3.72
C ARG A 62 -5.90 0.39 -4.25
N ASP A 63 -5.63 -0.01 -5.48
CA ASP A 63 -6.23 -1.20 -6.08
C ASP A 63 -5.83 -2.48 -5.34
N TYR A 64 -4.56 -2.62 -4.98
CA TYR A 64 -4.09 -3.75 -4.18
C TYR A 64 -4.83 -3.81 -2.83
N VAL A 65 -4.83 -2.72 -2.06
CA VAL A 65 -5.46 -2.66 -0.73
C VAL A 65 -6.99 -2.85 -0.81
N ASN A 66 -7.64 -2.36 -1.86
CA ASN A 66 -9.08 -2.56 -2.05
C ASN A 66 -9.45 -4.00 -2.35
N ASN A 67 -8.64 -4.68 -3.17
CA ASN A 67 -8.89 -6.05 -3.61
C ASN A 67 -8.24 -7.10 -2.71
N TYR A 68 -7.41 -6.70 -1.75
CA TYR A 68 -6.75 -7.62 -0.84
C TYR A 68 -7.78 -8.34 0.03
N ASN A 69 -7.73 -9.67 -0.03
CA ASN A 69 -8.57 -10.56 0.76
C ASN A 69 -7.65 -11.55 1.49
N ASN A 70 -7.55 -11.42 2.82
CA ASN A 70 -6.74 -12.32 3.61
C ASN A 70 -7.37 -13.73 3.60
N PRO A 71 -6.73 -14.76 3.00
CA PRO A 71 -7.29 -16.11 2.94
C PRO A 71 -7.44 -16.76 4.32
N ARG A 72 -6.69 -16.28 5.33
CA ARG A 72 -6.77 -16.77 6.71
C ARG A 72 -7.86 -16.07 7.53
N GLY A 73 -8.51 -15.04 6.96
CA GLY A 73 -9.57 -14.27 7.63
C GLY A 73 -9.12 -13.49 8.87
N LYS A 74 -7.79 -13.37 9.07
CA LYS A 74 -7.22 -12.62 10.20
C LYS A 74 -7.24 -11.13 9.92
N GLU A 75 -7.29 -10.35 11.00
CA GLU A 75 -7.12 -8.90 10.91
C GLU A 75 -5.79 -8.57 10.22
N THR A 76 -5.84 -7.61 9.31
CA THR A 76 -4.74 -7.27 8.42
C THR A 76 -4.28 -5.83 8.63
N PHE A 77 -2.96 -5.65 8.63
CA PHE A 77 -2.31 -4.35 8.67
C PHE A 77 -1.39 -4.17 7.48
N TYR A 78 -1.29 -2.93 7.03
CA TYR A 78 -0.46 -2.54 5.91
C TYR A 78 0.67 -1.62 6.38
N ILE A 79 1.85 -1.82 5.80
CA ILE A 79 3.00 -0.92 5.86
C ILE A 79 3.20 -0.35 4.46
N LEU A 80 3.49 0.95 4.35
CA LEU A 80 3.73 1.62 3.08
C LEU A 80 5.19 2.03 2.96
N VAL A 81 5.76 1.86 1.77
CA VAL A 81 7.05 2.44 1.38
C VAL A 81 6.75 3.59 0.41
N ALA A 82 7.16 4.81 0.78
CA ALA A 82 6.83 6.03 0.04
C ALA A 82 8.10 6.85 -0.26
N GLU A 83 8.08 7.58 -1.39
CA GLU A 83 9.16 8.46 -1.86
C GLU A 83 8.60 9.80 -2.37
#